data_AF-A0A9E0UAQ8-F1
#
_entry.id   AF-A0A9E0UAQ8-F1
#
_cell.length_a   1.000
_cell.length_b   1.000
_cell.length_c   1.000
_cell.angle_alpha   90.00
_cell.angle_beta   90.00
_cell.angle_gamma   90.00
#
_symmetry.space_group_name_H-M   'P 1'
#
loop_
_entity.id
_entity.type
_entity.pdbx_description
1 polymer ?
#
loop_
_entity_poly.entity_id
_entity_poly.type
_entity_poly.pdbx_seq_one_letter_code
_entity_poly.pdbx_strand_id
1 'polypeptide(L)'
;TSVRVTPVKGKAILVSGHEFKDLLNILEATRDKGINVYTHGEMLPGLAYPKLKAYPHLVGNYGGAWQEQQKEFTEFPGPIVMTSNCMIEPHARYRQRIFTLGPVGWPGVRHLDGKDYSAVVQAALALPGFKEDAPEQRITIGFARDTVLGVADQVIAGVKSGAIRHFFLIGGCDGAAPGRNYYTDFAEQTPQDTVILTLGCGKFRFNKGEYGSIGGIPRLLDLGQCSDAYSAIVIATALAKAFNCSVNELPLSLVISWFEQKAVAVFLTLLSLGVKNIRLGPTMAAFLTPNLIDVLVEKFGVQTISTPEADIAASLKLAA
;
A
#
# COMPACT_ATOMS: atom_id res chain seq x y z
N THR A 1 14.05 2.57 -0.47
CA THR A 1 14.51 1.25 -0.98
C THR A 1 14.03 1.07 -2.40
N SER A 2 14.92 0.74 -3.34
CA SER A 2 14.55 0.37 -4.71
C SER A 2 14.26 -1.13 -4.78
N VAL A 3 13.03 -1.50 -5.14
CA VAL A 3 12.55 -2.89 -5.10
C VAL A 3 12.18 -3.38 -6.49
N ARG A 4 12.57 -4.61 -6.82
CA ARG A 4 12.22 -5.25 -8.09
C ARG A 4 10.75 -5.65 -8.07
N VAL A 5 10.04 -5.41 -9.18
CA VAL A 5 8.62 -5.76 -9.36
C VAL A 5 8.37 -6.73 -10.51
N THR A 6 9.43 -7.34 -11.04
CA THR A 6 9.38 -8.31 -12.13
C THR A 6 10.04 -9.64 -11.74
N PRO A 7 9.61 -10.77 -12.31
CA PRO A 7 10.14 -12.09 -11.98
C PRO A 7 11.65 -12.25 -12.13
N VAL A 8 12.21 -13.06 -11.24
CA VAL A 8 13.58 -13.60 -11.18
C VAL A 8 13.50 -15.12 -11.32
N LYS A 9 14.35 -15.70 -12.16
CA LYS A 9 14.48 -17.12 -12.44
C LYS A 9 14.64 -17.93 -11.14
N GLY A 10 14.00 -19.09 -11.11
CA GLY A 10 14.15 -20.07 -10.03
C GLY A 10 12.85 -20.45 -9.33
N LYS A 11 12.96 -21.35 -8.35
CA LYS A 11 11.84 -21.73 -7.49
C LYS A 11 11.35 -20.51 -6.74
N ALA A 12 10.05 -20.42 -6.50
CA ALA A 12 9.45 -19.19 -5.98
C ALA A 12 8.36 -19.50 -4.96
N ILE A 13 8.21 -18.68 -3.92
CA ILE A 13 7.05 -18.64 -3.00
C ILE A 13 6.50 -17.21 -3.04
N LEU A 14 5.18 -17.07 -3.10
CA LEU A 14 4.50 -15.79 -3.00
C LEU A 14 3.87 -15.63 -1.61
N VAL A 15 4.17 -14.55 -0.89
CA VAL A 15 3.58 -14.24 0.41
C VAL A 15 2.71 -12.99 0.28
N SER A 16 1.43 -13.14 0.62
CA SER A 16 0.41 -12.09 0.56
C SER A 16 -0.26 -11.92 1.92
N GLY A 17 -0.84 -10.75 2.16
CA GLY A 17 -1.39 -10.38 3.45
C GLY A 17 -0.59 -9.23 4.08
N HIS A 18 -0.47 -9.22 5.40
CA HIS A 18 0.16 -8.11 6.14
C HIS A 18 1.17 -8.55 7.19
N GLU A 19 1.29 -9.85 7.49
CA GLU A 19 2.01 -10.33 8.68
C GLU A 19 3.50 -10.54 8.40
N PHE A 20 4.32 -9.58 8.83
CA PHE A 20 5.76 -9.63 8.61
C PHE A 20 6.47 -10.71 9.42
N LYS A 21 5.89 -11.16 10.55
CA LYS A 21 6.45 -12.30 11.29
C LYS A 21 6.37 -13.58 10.46
N ASP A 22 5.26 -13.78 9.75
CA ASP A 22 5.09 -14.95 8.89
C ASP A 22 6.02 -14.90 7.68
N LEU A 23 6.22 -13.72 7.08
CA LEU A 23 7.24 -13.54 6.04
C LEU A 23 8.64 -13.87 6.57
N LEU A 24 9.01 -13.39 7.76
CA LEU A 24 10.29 -13.71 8.39
C LEU A 24 10.45 -15.23 8.59
N ASN A 25 9.42 -15.91 9.10
CA ASN A 25 9.47 -17.36 9.31
C ASN A 25 9.61 -18.13 7.99
N ILE A 26 8.94 -17.68 6.92
CA ILE A 26 9.10 -18.28 5.59
C ILE A 26 10.52 -18.04 5.06
N LEU A 27 11.08 -16.85 5.25
CA LEU A 27 12.46 -16.54 4.85
C LEU A 27 13.48 -17.41 5.58
N GLU A 28 13.29 -17.65 6.88
CA GLU A 28 14.09 -18.59 7.66
C GLU A 28 13.93 -20.03 7.16
N ALA A 29 12.70 -20.49 6.97
CA ALA A 29 12.42 -21.85 6.50
C ALA A 29 12.94 -22.14 5.08
N THR A 30 13.18 -21.09 4.28
CA THR A 30 13.65 -21.19 2.89
C THR A 30 15.12 -20.84 2.71
N ARG A 31 15.82 -20.45 3.79
CA ARG A 31 17.24 -20.11 3.76
C ARG A 31 18.05 -21.26 3.15
N ASP A 32 18.91 -20.91 2.20
CA ASP A 32 19.83 -21.81 1.49
C ASP A 32 19.15 -22.95 0.70
N LYS A 33 17.85 -22.83 0.38
CA LYS A 33 17.10 -23.85 -0.39
C LYS A 33 16.96 -23.54 -1.88
N GLY A 34 17.55 -22.44 -2.35
CA GLY A 34 17.41 -21.99 -3.75
C GLY A 34 15.97 -21.61 -4.12
N ILE A 35 15.21 -21.08 -3.15
CA ILE A 35 13.82 -20.63 -3.33
C ILE A 35 13.78 -19.11 -3.17
N ASN A 36 13.35 -18.41 -4.21
CA ASN A 36 13.05 -17.00 -4.18
C ASN A 36 11.72 -16.77 -3.43
N VAL A 37 11.68 -15.79 -2.54
CA VAL A 37 10.48 -15.34 -1.85
C VAL A 37 10.06 -13.99 -2.43
N TYR A 38 8.79 -13.89 -2.79
CA TYR A 38 8.16 -12.68 -3.29
C TYR A 38 7.10 -12.20 -2.31
N THR A 39 6.97 -10.89 -2.20
CA THR A 39 5.79 -10.26 -1.58
C THR A 39 4.69 -10.07 -2.64
N HIS A 40 3.44 -9.96 -2.19
CA HIS A 40 2.29 -9.56 -3.00
C HIS A 40 1.39 -8.60 -2.20
N GLY A 41 0.78 -7.64 -2.89
CA GLY A 41 -0.14 -6.68 -2.29
C GLY A 41 0.46 -5.95 -1.09
N GLU A 42 -0.22 -6.05 0.05
CA GLU A 42 0.15 -5.38 1.31
C GLU A 42 1.43 -5.93 1.96
N MET A 43 2.05 -6.98 1.42
CA MET A 43 3.38 -7.42 1.85
C MET A 43 4.51 -6.59 1.22
N LEU A 44 4.25 -5.81 0.16
CA LEU A 44 5.25 -4.96 -0.53
C LEU A 44 6.15 -4.18 0.44
N PRO A 45 5.63 -3.50 1.48
CA PRO A 45 6.45 -2.70 2.39
C PRO A 45 7.49 -3.53 3.15
N GLY A 46 7.29 -4.84 3.32
CA GLY A 46 8.24 -5.75 3.94
C GLY A 46 9.63 -5.71 3.31
N LEU A 47 9.71 -5.43 2.00
CA LEU A 47 10.96 -5.27 1.25
C LEU A 47 11.80 -4.06 1.70
N ALA A 48 11.21 -3.09 2.41
CA ALA A 48 11.92 -1.92 2.92
C ALA A 48 12.52 -2.13 4.32
N TYR A 49 12.05 -3.12 5.08
CA TYR A 49 12.47 -3.32 6.47
C TYR A 49 13.90 -3.91 6.54
N PRO A 50 14.82 -3.30 7.30
CA PRO A 50 16.23 -3.73 7.35
C PRO A 50 16.44 -5.21 7.66
N LYS A 51 15.68 -5.77 8.60
CA LYS A 51 15.78 -7.18 8.97
C LYS A 51 15.31 -8.12 7.86
N LEU A 52 14.22 -7.79 7.17
CA LEU A 52 13.65 -8.64 6.11
C LEU A 52 14.47 -8.55 4.82
N LYS A 53 14.92 -7.35 4.43
CA LYS A 53 15.73 -7.17 3.21
C LYS A 53 17.16 -7.72 3.32
N ALA A 54 17.59 -8.12 4.51
CA ALA A 54 18.87 -8.78 4.73
C ALA A 54 18.91 -10.20 4.13
N TYR A 55 17.76 -10.79 3.81
CA TYR A 55 17.65 -12.10 3.17
C TYR A 55 17.73 -11.91 1.65
N PRO A 56 18.83 -12.33 0.98
CA PRO A 56 19.03 -12.05 -0.45
C PRO A 56 18.02 -12.75 -1.35
N HIS A 57 17.39 -13.83 -0.88
CA HIS A 57 16.33 -14.54 -1.59
C HIS A 57 14.94 -13.91 -1.40
N LEU A 58 14.80 -12.81 -0.64
CA LEU A 58 13.62 -11.94 -0.71
C LEU A 58 13.77 -11.02 -1.93
N VAL A 59 13.37 -11.51 -3.11
CA VAL A 59 13.84 -10.93 -4.38
C VAL A 59 12.99 -9.78 -4.92
N GLY A 60 11.76 -9.61 -4.46
CA GLY A 60 10.90 -8.53 -4.95
C GLY A 60 9.42 -8.69 -4.63
N ASN A 61 8.61 -7.84 -5.25
CA ASN A 61 7.15 -7.91 -5.19
C ASN A 61 6.59 -8.41 -6.52
N TYR A 62 5.65 -9.34 -6.49
CA TYR A 62 4.98 -9.82 -7.69
C TYR A 62 3.54 -9.32 -7.72
N GLY A 63 3.11 -8.84 -8.90
CA GLY A 63 1.73 -8.42 -9.13
C GLY A 63 1.39 -7.03 -8.60
N GLY A 64 0.14 -6.88 -8.17
CA GLY A 64 -0.49 -5.62 -7.79
C GLY A 64 -1.31 -5.72 -6.51
N ALA A 65 -2.48 -5.09 -6.52
CA ALA A 65 -3.44 -5.17 -5.43
C ALA A 65 -4.27 -6.46 -5.48
N TRP A 66 -4.90 -6.78 -4.34
CA TRP A 66 -5.54 -8.06 -4.08
C TRP A 66 -6.62 -8.46 -5.11
N GLN A 67 -7.29 -7.53 -5.77
CA GLN A 67 -8.36 -7.87 -6.72
C GLN A 67 -7.86 -8.59 -7.98
N GLU A 68 -6.59 -8.39 -8.35
CA GLU A 68 -5.97 -9.03 -9.52
C GLU A 68 -5.48 -10.46 -9.24
N GLN A 69 -5.61 -10.91 -7.98
CA GLN A 69 -4.99 -12.15 -7.52
C GLN A 69 -5.43 -13.40 -8.31
N GLN A 70 -6.64 -13.42 -8.89
CA GLN A 70 -7.07 -14.59 -9.67
C GLN A 70 -6.19 -14.80 -10.90
N LYS A 71 -5.84 -13.72 -11.61
CA LYS A 71 -4.92 -13.73 -12.73
C LYS A 71 -3.50 -13.95 -12.23
N GLU A 72 -3.06 -13.12 -11.30
CA GLU A 72 -1.67 -13.08 -10.85
C GLU A 72 -1.25 -14.40 -10.19
N PHE A 73 -2.08 -14.98 -9.31
CA PHE A 73 -1.75 -16.27 -8.66
C PHE A 73 -1.83 -17.43 -9.64
N THR A 74 -2.69 -17.36 -10.67
CA THR A 74 -2.73 -18.35 -11.74
C THR A 74 -1.41 -18.36 -12.52
N GLU A 75 -0.86 -17.19 -12.82
CA GLU A 75 0.38 -17.01 -13.58
C GLU A 75 1.64 -17.25 -12.72
N PHE A 76 1.58 -17.02 -11.41
CA PHE A 76 2.71 -17.28 -10.51
C PHE A 76 3.06 -18.78 -10.46
N PRO A 77 4.32 -19.20 -10.71
CA PRO A 77 4.68 -20.60 -10.92
C PRO A 77 5.09 -21.37 -9.64
N GLY A 78 4.80 -20.83 -8.45
CA GLY A 78 5.13 -21.40 -7.15
C GLY A 78 3.94 -21.45 -6.19
N PRO A 79 4.10 -21.89 -4.92
CA PRO A 79 3.01 -21.83 -3.96
C PRO A 79 2.78 -20.40 -3.46
N ILE A 80 1.56 -20.15 -2.99
CA ILE A 80 1.11 -18.87 -2.43
C ILE A 80 0.77 -19.08 -0.95
N VAL A 81 1.17 -18.17 -0.08
CA VAL A 81 0.81 -18.14 1.35
C VAL A 81 0.03 -16.86 1.65
N MET A 82 -1.21 -17.02 2.15
CA MET A 82 -2.06 -15.92 2.59
C MET A 82 -2.01 -15.79 4.11
N THR A 83 -1.41 -14.71 4.62
CA THR A 83 -1.26 -14.46 6.06
C THR A 83 -2.42 -13.67 6.67
N SER A 84 -3.18 -12.95 5.83
CA SER A 84 -4.37 -12.19 6.21
C SER A 84 -5.30 -12.01 5.01
N ASN A 85 -6.36 -11.20 5.17
CA ASN A 85 -7.11 -10.68 4.03
C ASN A 85 -6.21 -9.88 3.06
N CYS A 86 -6.55 -9.76 1.78
CA CYS A 86 -7.78 -10.23 1.11
C CYS A 86 -7.52 -11.52 0.33
N MET A 87 -8.38 -12.52 0.50
CA MET A 87 -8.37 -13.78 -0.26
C MET A 87 -9.70 -13.93 -0.96
N ILE A 88 -9.67 -13.96 -2.29
CA ILE A 88 -10.79 -14.35 -3.16
C ILE A 88 -10.81 -15.87 -3.29
N GLU A 89 -11.97 -16.45 -3.59
CA GLU A 89 -12.11 -17.87 -3.90
C GLU A 89 -10.98 -18.39 -4.80
N PRO A 90 -10.17 -19.36 -4.32
CA PRO A 90 -9.06 -19.87 -5.10
C PRO A 90 -9.50 -20.55 -6.38
N HIS A 91 -9.05 -20.01 -7.51
CA HIS A 91 -9.27 -20.61 -8.82
C HIS A 91 -8.63 -22.00 -8.91
N ALA A 92 -9.28 -22.92 -9.63
CA ALA A 92 -8.86 -24.32 -9.75
C ALA A 92 -7.38 -24.48 -10.15
N ARG A 93 -6.85 -23.57 -10.97
CA ARG A 93 -5.46 -23.58 -11.47
C ARG A 93 -4.37 -23.37 -10.41
N TYR A 94 -4.68 -22.77 -9.26
CA TYR A 94 -3.71 -22.57 -8.17
C TYR A 94 -4.21 -23.07 -6.81
N ARG A 95 -5.46 -23.53 -6.70
CA ARG A 95 -6.07 -24.00 -5.47
C ARG A 95 -5.25 -25.04 -4.70
N GLN A 96 -4.55 -25.93 -5.40
CA GLN A 96 -3.73 -26.98 -4.77
C GLN A 96 -2.39 -26.47 -4.22
N ARG A 97 -1.97 -25.25 -4.60
CA ARG A 97 -0.69 -24.64 -4.24
C ARG A 97 -0.85 -23.32 -3.47
N ILE A 98 -2.05 -23.00 -3.00
CA ILE A 98 -2.28 -21.92 -2.05
C ILE A 98 -2.42 -22.49 -0.64
N PHE A 99 -1.88 -21.77 0.33
CA PHE A 99 -1.89 -22.07 1.74
C PHE A 99 -2.46 -20.88 2.49
N THR A 100 -3.17 -21.15 3.57
CA THR A 100 -3.63 -20.12 4.49
C THR A 100 -2.90 -20.21 5.82
N LEU A 101 -2.83 -19.09 6.52
CA LEU A 101 -2.15 -18.94 7.80
C LEU A 101 -2.89 -17.92 8.66
N GLY A 102 -2.68 -17.96 9.97
CA GLY A 102 -3.28 -17.01 10.90
C GLY A 102 -4.82 -17.02 10.83
N PRO A 103 -5.49 -15.86 10.70
CA PRO A 103 -6.95 -15.80 10.65
C PRO A 103 -7.55 -16.24 9.30
N VAL A 104 -6.73 -16.59 8.30
CA VAL A 104 -7.22 -16.90 6.95
C VAL A 104 -7.62 -18.36 6.83
N GLY A 105 -8.80 -18.60 6.25
CA GLY A 105 -9.30 -19.93 5.95
C GLY A 105 -10.15 -19.96 4.68
N TRP A 106 -10.07 -21.06 3.95
CA TRP A 106 -11.01 -21.38 2.85
C TRP A 106 -11.25 -22.89 2.83
N PRO A 107 -12.50 -23.38 2.70
CA PRO A 107 -12.78 -24.81 2.67
C PRO A 107 -11.91 -25.53 1.64
N GLY A 108 -11.28 -26.65 2.01
CA GLY A 108 -10.43 -27.44 1.11
C GLY A 108 -9.08 -26.80 0.74
N VAL A 109 -8.68 -25.68 1.34
CA VAL A 109 -7.33 -25.12 1.24
C VAL A 109 -6.52 -25.53 2.47
N ARG A 110 -5.25 -25.88 2.27
CA ARG A 110 -4.35 -26.28 3.35
C ARG A 110 -4.07 -25.08 4.28
N HIS A 111 -4.32 -25.27 5.57
CA HIS A 111 -4.03 -24.30 6.61
C HIS A 111 -2.75 -24.67 7.35
N LEU A 112 -1.84 -23.71 7.50
CA LEU A 112 -0.58 -23.86 8.22
C LEU A 112 -0.79 -23.49 9.70
N ASP A 113 -0.12 -24.20 10.61
CA ASP A 113 -0.24 -23.98 12.06
C ASP A 113 0.65 -22.83 12.58
N GLY A 114 1.45 -22.22 11.70
CA GLY A 114 2.40 -21.15 12.03
C GLY A 114 3.66 -21.62 12.75
N LYS A 115 3.89 -22.93 12.84
CA LYS A 115 5.08 -23.53 13.45
C LYS A 115 5.90 -24.31 12.42
N ASP A 116 5.24 -25.00 11.49
CA ASP A 116 5.89 -25.75 10.42
C ASP A 116 5.55 -25.19 9.03
N TYR A 117 6.60 -24.82 8.29
CA TYR A 117 6.52 -24.31 6.92
C TYR A 117 7.03 -25.34 5.89
N SER A 118 7.37 -26.56 6.32
CA SER A 118 7.89 -27.65 5.48
C SER A 118 7.00 -27.92 4.26
N ALA A 119 5.67 -27.92 4.44
CA ALA A 119 4.72 -28.17 3.37
C ALA A 119 4.80 -27.13 2.23
N VAL A 120 5.03 -25.85 2.56
CA VAL A 120 5.20 -24.78 1.56
C VAL A 120 6.55 -24.92 0.86
N VAL A 121 7.61 -25.19 1.63
CA VAL A 121 8.96 -25.40 1.10
C VAL A 121 8.99 -26.55 0.11
N GLN A 122 8.40 -27.71 0.46
CA GLN A 122 8.35 -28.86 -0.43
C GLN A 122 7.51 -28.58 -1.69
N ALA A 123 6.39 -27.85 -1.55
CA ALA A 123 5.61 -27.43 -2.71
C ALA A 123 6.42 -26.52 -3.65
N ALA A 124 7.21 -25.59 -3.12
CA ALA A 124 8.08 -24.72 -3.92
C ALA A 124 9.17 -25.48 -4.64
N LEU A 125 9.79 -26.48 -4.01
CA LEU A 125 10.80 -27.34 -4.64
C LEU A 125 10.21 -28.19 -5.78
N ALA A 126 8.98 -28.71 -5.59
CA ALA A 126 8.29 -29.54 -6.58
C ALA A 126 7.73 -28.76 -7.78
N LEU A 127 7.38 -27.47 -7.59
CA LEU A 127 6.80 -26.63 -8.64
C LEU A 127 7.88 -26.04 -9.57
N PRO A 128 7.55 -25.69 -10.83
CA PRO A 128 8.55 -25.32 -11.83
C PRO A 128 9.33 -24.04 -11.48
N GLY A 129 8.69 -23.06 -10.84
CA GLY A 129 9.29 -21.73 -10.66
C GLY A 129 9.36 -20.93 -11.97
N PHE A 130 10.00 -19.77 -11.94
CA PHE A 130 10.24 -18.95 -13.13
C PHE A 130 11.38 -19.53 -13.96
N LYS A 131 11.18 -19.64 -15.28
CA LYS A 131 12.17 -20.21 -16.21
C LYS A 131 13.34 -19.26 -16.50
N GLU A 132 13.06 -17.97 -16.48
CA GLU A 132 13.99 -16.89 -16.83
C GLU A 132 13.71 -15.64 -16.00
N ASP A 133 14.68 -14.73 -15.99
CA ASP A 133 14.50 -13.39 -15.46
C ASP A 133 13.65 -12.58 -16.46
N ALA A 134 12.62 -11.90 -15.96
CA ALA A 134 11.95 -10.87 -16.75
C ALA A 134 12.85 -9.62 -16.86
N PRO A 135 12.63 -8.74 -17.86
CA PRO A 135 13.23 -7.41 -17.88
C PRO A 135 13.04 -6.71 -16.53
N GLU A 136 14.12 -6.21 -15.97
CA GLU A 136 14.09 -5.63 -14.64
C GLU A 136 13.28 -4.34 -14.62
N GLN A 137 12.31 -4.27 -13.72
CA GLN A 137 11.62 -3.03 -13.38
C GLN A 137 11.63 -2.85 -11.87
N ARG A 138 11.82 -1.60 -11.43
CA ARG A 138 11.93 -1.27 -10.01
C ARG A 138 11.04 -0.09 -9.65
N ILE A 139 10.54 -0.11 -8.42
CA ILE A 139 9.85 1.03 -7.80
C ILE A 139 10.57 1.43 -6.51
N THR A 140 10.34 2.65 -6.04
CA THR A 140 10.95 3.13 -4.79
C THR A 140 9.91 3.15 -3.68
N ILE A 141 10.21 2.49 -2.56
CA ILE A 141 9.35 2.40 -1.37
C ILE A 141 10.12 2.67 -0.07
N GLY A 142 9.43 2.72 1.06
CA GLY A 142 10.05 2.74 2.39
C GLY A 142 10.18 4.13 3.00
N PHE A 143 9.24 5.02 2.69
CA PHE A 143 9.17 6.38 3.23
C PHE A 143 8.27 6.44 4.47
N ALA A 144 8.40 5.47 5.38
CA ALA A 144 7.73 5.54 6.67
C ALA A 144 8.28 6.71 7.53
N ARG A 145 7.68 6.94 8.70
CA ARG A 145 7.95 8.12 9.55
C ARG A 145 9.43 8.43 9.77
N ASP A 146 10.26 7.45 10.10
CA ASP A 146 11.67 7.72 10.44
C ASP A 146 12.47 8.18 9.21
N THR A 147 12.18 7.61 8.03
CA THR A 147 12.79 8.03 6.77
C THR A 147 12.40 9.46 6.41
N VAL A 148 11.09 9.79 6.49
CA VAL A 148 10.60 11.12 6.12
C VAL A 148 11.04 12.17 7.13
N LEU A 149 10.98 11.87 8.43
CA LEU A 149 11.44 12.77 9.47
C LEU A 149 12.95 12.97 9.45
N GLY A 150 13.73 11.97 9.00
CA GLY A 150 15.17 12.10 8.77
C GLY A 150 15.54 13.14 7.70
N VAL A 151 14.59 13.55 6.85
CA VAL A 151 14.76 14.62 5.86
C VAL A 151 13.76 15.78 6.09
N ALA A 152 13.20 15.91 7.30
CA ALA A 152 12.18 16.91 7.61
C ALA A 152 12.63 18.34 7.28
N ASP A 153 13.90 18.68 7.55
CA ASP A 153 14.43 20.02 7.25
C ASP A 153 14.37 20.35 5.76
N GLN A 154 14.64 19.37 4.88
CA GLN A 154 14.53 19.54 3.43
C GLN A 154 13.07 19.70 3.00
N VAL A 155 12.16 18.91 3.57
CA VAL A 155 10.71 19.01 3.32
C VAL A 155 10.21 20.39 3.75
N ILE A 156 10.56 20.84 4.97
CA ILE A 156 10.16 22.13 5.52
C ILE A 156 10.72 23.28 4.68
N ALA A 157 12.00 23.20 4.26
CA ALA A 157 12.61 24.19 3.40
C ALA A 157 11.91 24.26 2.03
N GLY A 158 11.55 23.11 1.45
CA GLY A 158 10.80 23.04 0.18
C GLY A 158 9.42 23.68 0.29
N VAL A 159 8.71 23.49 1.40
CA VAL A 159 7.43 24.16 1.65
C VAL A 159 7.61 25.67 1.84
N LYS A 160 8.55 26.10 2.69
CA LYS A 160 8.80 27.53 2.97
C LYS A 160 9.27 28.32 1.75
N SER A 161 10.00 27.69 0.84
CA SER A 161 10.44 28.32 -0.42
C SER A 161 9.37 28.32 -1.51
N GLY A 162 8.26 27.61 -1.32
CA GLY A 162 7.24 27.40 -2.34
C GLY A 162 7.59 26.35 -3.39
N ALA A 163 8.74 25.66 -3.26
CA ALA A 163 9.11 24.57 -4.17
C ALA A 163 8.17 23.35 -4.04
N ILE A 164 7.67 23.10 -2.83
CA ILE A 164 6.60 22.13 -2.56
C ILE A 164 5.37 22.93 -2.15
N ARG A 165 4.41 23.03 -3.06
CA ARG A 165 3.17 23.76 -2.84
C ARG A 165 2.16 22.97 -2.00
N HIS A 166 2.06 21.66 -2.24
CA HIS A 166 1.01 20.85 -1.62
C HIS A 166 1.38 19.37 -1.51
N PHE A 167 0.79 18.69 -0.54
CA PHE A 167 0.84 17.24 -0.36
C PHE A 167 -0.53 16.62 -0.63
N PHE A 168 -0.56 15.54 -1.39
CA PHE A 168 -1.76 14.72 -1.58
C PHE A 168 -1.54 13.35 -0.96
N LEU A 169 -2.29 13.03 0.09
CA LEU A 169 -2.33 11.65 0.57
C LEU A 169 -3.38 10.89 -0.25
N ILE A 170 -2.91 10.10 -1.21
CA ILE A 170 -3.72 9.29 -2.11
C ILE A 170 -3.50 7.82 -1.73
N GLY A 171 -4.54 7.09 -1.36
CA GLY A 171 -4.38 5.67 -1.04
C GLY A 171 -5.44 5.13 -0.11
N GLY A 172 -5.10 4.11 0.67
CA GLY A 172 -6.04 3.30 1.43
C GLY A 172 -6.21 1.93 0.77
N CYS A 173 -7.44 1.51 0.50
CA CYS A 173 -7.71 0.18 -0.05
C CYS A 173 -8.22 0.21 -1.49
N ASP A 174 -7.59 -0.60 -2.34
CA ASP A 174 -8.06 -0.87 -3.70
C ASP A 174 -9.20 -1.92 -3.72
N GLY A 175 -9.83 -2.10 -4.89
CA GLY A 175 -10.83 -3.12 -5.14
C GLY A 175 -11.26 -3.20 -6.61
N ALA A 176 -12.20 -4.09 -6.91
CA ALA A 176 -12.66 -4.35 -8.29
C ALA A 176 -13.76 -3.40 -8.79
N ALA A 177 -14.36 -2.60 -7.90
CA ALA A 177 -15.46 -1.72 -8.27
C ALA A 177 -15.04 -0.68 -9.34
N PRO A 178 -15.88 -0.41 -10.36
CA PRO A 178 -15.65 0.67 -11.32
C PRO A 178 -15.50 2.04 -10.63
N GLY A 179 -14.88 3.00 -11.32
CA GLY A 179 -14.64 4.35 -10.81
C GLY A 179 -13.32 4.51 -10.05
N ARG A 180 -12.60 3.42 -9.75
CA ARG A 180 -11.28 3.49 -9.08
C ARG A 180 -10.14 4.01 -9.97
N ASN A 181 -10.35 4.12 -11.28
CA ASN A 181 -9.41 4.81 -12.18
C ASN A 181 -9.25 6.29 -11.81
N TYR A 182 -10.25 6.88 -11.14
CA TYR A 182 -10.15 8.21 -10.53
C TYR A 182 -8.82 8.40 -9.76
N TYR A 183 -8.35 7.39 -9.01
CA TYR A 183 -7.11 7.53 -8.22
C TYR A 183 -5.85 7.48 -9.07
N THR A 184 -5.87 6.75 -10.19
CA THR A 184 -4.80 6.78 -11.19
C THR A 184 -4.73 8.17 -11.83
N ASP A 185 -5.87 8.63 -12.36
CA ASP A 185 -5.99 9.92 -13.04
C ASP A 185 -5.64 11.08 -12.10
N PHE A 186 -6.11 11.04 -10.84
CA PHE A 186 -5.76 12.05 -9.84
C PHE A 186 -4.26 12.10 -9.58
N ALA A 187 -3.60 10.95 -9.38
CA ALA A 187 -2.16 10.91 -9.13
C ALA A 187 -1.37 11.47 -10.32
N GLU A 188 -1.71 11.06 -11.54
CA GLU A 188 -1.05 11.48 -12.78
C GLU A 188 -1.23 12.98 -13.08
N GLN A 189 -2.38 13.55 -12.73
CA GLN A 189 -2.69 14.95 -12.97
C GLN A 189 -2.19 15.89 -11.86
N THR A 190 -1.64 15.36 -10.75
CA THR A 190 -1.09 16.22 -9.70
C THR A 190 0.02 17.15 -10.24
N PRO A 191 -0.01 18.45 -9.93
CA PRO A 191 1.00 19.38 -10.44
C PRO A 191 2.42 19.04 -10.01
N GLN A 192 3.41 19.39 -10.84
CA GLN A 192 4.82 19.00 -10.64
C GLN A 192 5.48 19.59 -9.38
N ASP A 193 4.87 20.60 -8.77
CA ASP A 193 5.27 21.23 -7.51
C ASP A 193 4.57 20.62 -6.27
N THR A 194 4.00 19.41 -6.40
CA THR A 194 3.29 18.71 -5.31
C THR A 194 3.86 17.33 -5.03
N VAL A 195 3.66 16.82 -3.82
CA VAL A 195 4.13 15.49 -3.39
C VAL A 195 2.96 14.57 -3.09
N ILE A 196 2.98 13.37 -3.62
CA ILE A 196 2.04 12.29 -3.36
C ILE A 196 2.55 11.43 -2.20
N LEU A 197 1.77 11.35 -1.14
CA LEU A 197 1.93 10.38 -0.07
C LEU A 197 0.98 9.21 -0.33
N THR A 198 1.43 7.97 -0.19
CA THR A 198 0.55 6.80 -0.35
C THR A 198 0.78 5.74 0.71
N LEU A 199 -0.25 4.95 0.95
CA LEU A 199 -0.24 3.82 1.87
C LEU A 199 -1.36 2.87 1.51
N GLY A 200 -1.23 1.61 1.94
CA GLY A 200 -2.22 0.59 1.65
C GLY A 200 -2.27 0.18 0.17
N CYS A 201 -3.06 -0.84 -0.15
CA CYS A 201 -3.08 -1.40 -1.50
C CYS A 201 -3.65 -0.45 -2.57
N GLY A 202 -4.30 0.66 -2.19
CA GLY A 202 -4.69 1.72 -3.12
C GLY A 202 -3.54 2.26 -3.97
N LYS A 203 -2.30 2.18 -3.46
CA LYS A 203 -1.08 2.59 -4.17
C LYS A 203 -0.91 1.91 -5.53
N PHE A 204 -1.38 0.67 -5.70
CA PHE A 204 -1.13 -0.11 -6.92
C PHE A 204 -1.84 0.47 -8.16
N ARG A 205 -2.74 1.42 -7.97
CA ARG A 205 -3.34 2.21 -9.05
C ARG A 205 -2.34 3.12 -9.77
N PHE A 206 -1.24 3.50 -9.11
CA PHE A 206 -0.35 4.55 -9.61
C PHE A 206 1.13 4.40 -9.19
N ASN A 207 1.50 3.42 -8.34
CA ASN A 207 2.86 3.29 -7.81
C ASN A 207 3.95 2.87 -8.81
N LYS A 208 3.57 2.58 -10.05
CA LYS A 208 4.48 2.29 -11.17
C LYS A 208 4.67 3.51 -12.09
N GLY A 209 3.99 4.63 -11.82
CA GLY A 209 4.13 5.87 -12.58
C GLY A 209 5.46 6.60 -12.30
N GLU A 210 5.87 7.42 -13.25
CA GLU A 210 7.07 8.26 -13.14
C GLU A 210 6.70 9.69 -12.73
N TYR A 211 6.91 10.00 -11.45
CA TYR A 211 6.52 11.31 -10.88
C TYR A 211 7.67 12.32 -10.76
N GLY A 212 8.92 11.88 -10.92
CA GLY A 212 10.09 12.75 -10.71
C GLY A 212 10.37 13.08 -9.24
N SER A 213 11.05 14.20 -8.99
CA SER A 213 11.47 14.66 -7.66
C SER A 213 11.49 16.18 -7.54
N ILE A 214 11.30 16.70 -6.34
CA ILE A 214 11.41 18.13 -6.01
C ILE A 214 12.57 18.29 -5.01
N GLY A 215 13.63 19.02 -5.38
CA GLY A 215 14.78 19.22 -4.49
C GLY A 215 15.45 17.92 -4.03
N GLY A 216 15.41 16.87 -4.85
CA GLY A 216 15.93 15.53 -4.51
C GLY A 216 14.95 14.63 -3.73
N ILE A 217 13.78 15.13 -3.33
CA ILE A 217 12.72 14.36 -2.67
C ILE A 217 11.83 13.74 -3.76
N PRO A 218 11.69 12.40 -3.84
CA PRO A 218 10.78 11.77 -4.80
C PRO A 218 9.34 12.30 -4.63
N ARG A 219 8.66 12.58 -5.74
CA ARG A 219 7.28 13.07 -5.70
C ARG A 219 6.29 12.01 -5.24
N LEU A 220 6.62 10.72 -5.32
CA LEU A 220 5.81 9.64 -4.76
C LEU A 220 6.51 9.03 -3.55
N LEU A 221 5.88 9.15 -2.38
CA LEU A 221 6.36 8.61 -1.11
C LEU A 221 5.42 7.51 -0.61
N ASP A 222 5.81 6.25 -0.83
CA ASP A 222 5.12 5.09 -0.25
C ASP A 222 5.48 4.90 1.23
N LEU A 223 4.52 5.19 2.09
CA LEU A 223 4.62 5.15 3.54
C LEU A 223 4.49 3.72 4.10
N GLY A 224 3.93 2.78 3.33
CA GLY A 224 3.80 1.38 3.72
C GLY A 224 2.39 0.79 3.61
N GLN A 225 2.03 -0.07 4.56
CA GLN A 225 0.74 -0.77 4.62
C GLN A 225 -0.39 0.20 4.98
N CYS A 226 -1.64 -0.26 4.97
CA CYS A 226 -2.76 0.54 5.47
C CYS A 226 -2.59 0.97 6.94
N SER A 227 -1.93 0.15 7.76
CA SER A 227 -1.54 0.46 9.15
C SER A 227 -0.48 1.56 9.26
N ASP A 228 0.32 1.77 8.21
CA ASP A 228 1.28 2.89 8.14
C ASP A 228 0.59 4.26 7.94
N ALA A 229 -0.75 4.31 7.94
CA ALA A 229 -1.50 5.53 8.26
C ALA A 229 -1.02 6.18 9.57
N TYR A 230 -0.54 5.37 10.52
CA TYR A 230 0.13 5.88 11.71
C TYR A 230 1.38 6.71 11.36
N SER A 231 2.21 6.24 10.42
CA SER A 231 3.37 7.00 9.94
C SER A 231 2.95 8.34 9.32
N ALA A 232 1.88 8.35 8.52
CA ALA A 232 1.32 9.58 7.95
C ALA A 232 0.89 10.58 9.03
N ILE A 233 0.19 10.11 10.08
CA ILE A 233 -0.25 10.93 11.21
C ILE A 233 0.96 11.54 11.96
N VAL A 234 2.00 10.74 12.21
CA VAL A 234 3.23 11.21 12.87
C VAL A 234 3.92 12.29 12.04
N ILE A 235 4.05 12.07 10.72
CA ILE A 235 4.65 13.04 9.80
C ILE A 235 3.85 14.33 9.79
N ALA A 236 2.53 14.27 9.61
CA ALA A 236 1.66 15.44 9.59
C ALA A 236 1.74 16.21 10.92
N THR A 237 1.71 15.52 12.06
CA THR A 237 1.83 16.15 13.38
C THR A 237 3.17 16.86 13.56
N ALA A 238 4.28 16.24 13.11
CA ALA A 238 5.60 16.85 13.18
C ALA A 238 5.71 18.10 12.29
N LEU A 239 5.17 18.05 11.07
CA LEU A 239 5.13 19.20 10.17
C LEU A 239 4.27 20.32 10.74
N ALA A 240 3.07 20.02 11.25
CA ALA A 240 2.18 20.99 11.88
C ALA A 240 2.89 21.73 13.02
N LYS A 241 3.61 20.99 13.87
CA LYS A 241 4.45 21.58 14.93
C LYS A 241 5.55 22.48 14.37
N ALA A 242 6.24 22.07 13.30
CA ALA A 242 7.31 22.85 12.69
C ALA A 242 6.82 24.15 12.03
N PHE A 243 5.58 24.16 11.55
CA PHE A 243 4.91 25.34 10.99
C PHE A 243 4.10 26.14 12.01
N ASN A 244 4.02 25.68 13.27
CA ASN A 244 3.21 26.26 14.33
C ASN A 244 1.73 26.44 13.91
N CYS A 245 1.17 25.40 13.29
CA CYS A 245 -0.23 25.32 12.89
C CYS A 245 -0.86 23.99 13.30
N SER A 246 -2.15 23.82 13.05
CA SER A 246 -2.85 22.54 13.18
C SER A 246 -2.63 21.66 11.94
N VAL A 247 -2.89 20.36 12.07
CA VAL A 247 -2.84 19.42 10.93
C VAL A 247 -3.79 19.83 9.80
N ASN A 248 -4.93 20.44 10.13
CA ASN A 248 -5.91 20.89 9.14
C ASN A 248 -5.49 22.15 8.38
N GLU A 249 -4.46 22.86 8.84
CA GLU A 249 -3.89 24.06 8.19
C GLU A 249 -2.63 23.73 7.38
N LEU A 250 -2.18 22.48 7.38
CA LEU A 250 -1.10 22.04 6.50
C LEU A 250 -1.56 22.10 5.04
N PRO A 251 -0.64 22.34 4.08
CA PRO A 251 -0.91 22.18 2.66
C PRO A 251 -1.00 20.68 2.31
N LEU A 252 -2.00 19.99 2.85
CA LEU A 252 -2.21 18.55 2.78
C LEU A 252 -3.68 18.26 2.50
N SER A 253 -3.95 17.43 1.50
CA SER A 253 -5.30 16.93 1.22
C SER A 253 -5.35 15.40 1.25
N LEU A 254 -6.40 14.86 1.86
CA LEU A 254 -6.60 13.42 2.02
C LEU A 254 -7.62 12.93 0.99
N VAL A 255 -7.17 12.07 0.08
CA VAL A 255 -7.93 11.46 -1.01
C VAL A 255 -7.92 9.94 -0.81
N ILE A 256 -8.87 9.47 -0.01
CA ILE A 256 -8.85 8.14 0.59
C ILE A 256 -9.79 7.20 -0.17
N SER A 257 -9.21 6.16 -0.72
CA SER A 257 -9.90 4.96 -1.20
C SER A 257 -10.13 4.00 -0.04
N TRP A 258 -11.33 3.41 0.04
CA TRP A 258 -11.63 2.39 1.05
C TRP A 258 -12.29 1.16 0.42
N PHE A 259 -12.28 0.05 1.16
CA PHE A 259 -12.91 -1.20 0.75
C PHE A 259 -13.35 -2.03 1.97
N GLU A 260 -12.43 -2.29 2.88
CA GLU A 260 -12.66 -3.17 4.03
C GLU A 260 -12.47 -2.45 5.37
N GLN A 261 -12.55 -3.19 6.47
CA GLN A 261 -12.76 -2.65 7.81
C GLN A 261 -11.51 -2.00 8.41
N LYS A 262 -10.28 -2.34 7.99
CA LYS A 262 -9.08 -1.61 8.42
C LYS A 262 -9.09 -0.19 7.91
N ALA A 263 -9.56 0.06 6.68
CA ALA A 263 -9.75 1.42 6.18
C ALA A 263 -10.79 2.21 7.02
N VAL A 264 -11.84 1.55 7.50
CA VAL A 264 -12.82 2.17 8.42
C VAL A 264 -12.16 2.54 9.75
N ALA A 265 -11.33 1.65 10.32
CA ALA A 265 -10.60 1.93 11.55
C ALA A 265 -9.63 3.11 11.40
N VAL A 266 -8.90 3.19 10.28
CA VAL A 266 -8.05 4.34 9.95
C VAL A 266 -8.87 5.62 9.83
N PHE A 267 -10.00 5.57 9.13
CA PHE A 267 -10.90 6.71 8.98
C PHE A 267 -11.41 7.22 10.34
N LEU A 268 -11.91 6.33 11.21
CA LEU A 268 -12.35 6.70 12.55
C LEU A 268 -11.22 7.28 13.42
N THR A 269 -9.99 6.80 13.23
CA THR A 269 -8.80 7.37 13.90
C THR A 269 -8.51 8.79 13.43
N LEU A 270 -8.65 9.08 12.13
CA LEU A 270 -8.50 10.43 11.61
C LEU A 270 -9.58 11.37 12.17
N LEU A 271 -10.83 10.90 12.24
CA LEU A 271 -11.93 11.67 12.85
C LEU A 271 -11.69 11.94 14.34
N SER A 272 -11.20 10.96 15.10
CA SER A 272 -10.93 11.12 16.54
C SER A 272 -9.79 12.10 16.81
N LEU A 273 -8.82 12.21 15.89
CA LEU A 273 -7.75 13.21 15.90
C LEU A 273 -8.20 14.58 15.37
N GLY A 274 -9.47 14.73 14.97
CA GLY A 274 -10.03 15.99 14.49
C GLY A 274 -9.57 16.38 13.08
N VAL A 275 -9.10 15.41 12.28
CA VAL A 275 -8.76 15.64 10.87
C VAL A 275 -10.04 15.89 10.08
N LYS A 276 -10.03 16.93 9.25
CA LYS A 276 -11.16 17.38 8.46
C LYS A 276 -10.90 17.27 6.96
N ASN A 277 -11.95 17.49 6.17
CA ASN A 277 -11.91 17.64 4.72
C ASN A 277 -11.37 16.39 3.98
N ILE A 278 -11.66 15.21 4.52
CA ILE A 278 -11.29 13.93 3.91
C ILE A 278 -12.21 13.67 2.71
N ARG A 279 -11.63 13.49 1.51
CA ARG A 279 -12.35 12.94 0.36
C ARG A 279 -12.33 11.42 0.43
N LEU A 280 -13.51 10.80 0.43
CA LEU A 280 -13.69 9.35 0.56
C LEU A 280 -14.36 8.78 -0.69
N GLY A 281 -13.85 7.66 -1.19
CA GLY A 281 -14.44 7.00 -2.36
C GLY A 281 -14.01 5.54 -2.56
N PRO A 282 -14.44 4.90 -3.67
CA PRO A 282 -15.20 5.50 -4.77
C PRO A 282 -16.68 5.76 -4.45
N THR A 283 -17.21 5.15 -3.40
CA THR A 283 -18.58 5.36 -2.91
C THR A 283 -18.57 5.54 -1.39
N MET A 284 -19.62 6.13 -0.84
CA MET A 284 -19.83 6.10 0.61
C MET A 284 -20.16 4.68 1.09
N ALA A 285 -19.88 4.40 2.35
CA ALA A 285 -20.20 3.13 2.96
C ALA A 285 -21.71 2.93 3.08
N ALA A 286 -22.20 1.79 2.60
CA ALA A 286 -23.62 1.46 2.62
C ALA A 286 -24.20 1.33 4.05
N PHE A 287 -23.35 1.16 5.06
CA PHE A 287 -23.76 1.13 6.47
C PHE A 287 -23.96 2.53 7.08
N LEU A 288 -23.66 3.60 6.36
CA LEU A 288 -23.90 4.97 6.82
C LEU A 288 -25.33 5.39 6.46
N THR A 289 -26.12 5.72 7.47
CA THR A 289 -27.44 6.33 7.28
C THR A 289 -27.30 7.79 6.82
N PRO A 290 -28.32 8.38 6.19
CA PRO A 290 -28.30 9.80 5.82
C PRO A 290 -27.91 10.73 6.99
N ASN A 291 -28.52 10.53 8.16
CA ASN A 291 -28.19 11.32 9.36
C ASN A 291 -26.71 11.18 9.78
N LEU A 292 -26.10 10.00 9.62
CA LEU A 292 -24.68 9.82 9.93
C LEU A 292 -23.79 10.50 8.89
N ILE A 293 -24.19 10.48 7.61
CA ILE A 293 -23.49 11.21 6.55
C ILE A 293 -23.54 12.71 6.85
N ASP A 294 -24.70 13.25 7.23
CA ASP A 294 -24.84 14.67 7.58
C ASP A 294 -23.92 15.04 8.75
N VAL A 295 -23.84 14.22 9.79
CA VAL A 295 -22.89 14.44 10.91
C VAL A 295 -21.43 14.43 10.43
N LEU A 296 -21.06 13.53 9.52
CA LEU A 296 -19.71 13.47 8.96
C LEU A 296 -19.38 14.71 8.13
N VAL A 297 -20.33 15.21 7.34
CA VAL A 297 -20.20 16.43 6.55
C VAL A 297 -20.11 17.66 7.46
N GLU A 298 -21.06 17.84 8.38
CA GLU A 298 -21.16 19.02 9.23
C GLU A 298 -19.98 19.16 10.20
N LYS A 299 -19.55 18.06 10.84
CA LYS A 299 -18.51 18.13 11.88
C LYS A 299 -17.10 18.03 11.32
N PHE A 300 -16.91 17.24 10.26
CA PHE A 300 -15.59 16.89 9.75
C PHE A 300 -15.36 17.32 8.30
N GLY A 301 -16.37 17.85 7.60
CA GLY A 301 -16.21 18.25 6.21
C GLY A 301 -15.91 17.08 5.27
N VAL A 302 -16.34 15.86 5.62
CA VAL A 302 -16.13 14.67 4.77
C VAL A 302 -16.82 14.88 3.43
N GLN A 303 -16.12 14.54 2.35
CA GLN A 303 -16.55 14.77 0.98
C GLN A 303 -16.53 13.46 0.19
N THR A 304 -17.44 13.30 -0.76
CA THR A 304 -17.31 12.30 -1.81
C THR A 304 -16.36 12.78 -2.90
N ILE A 305 -15.73 11.86 -3.62
CA ILE A 305 -14.94 12.19 -4.81
C ILE A 305 -15.84 12.72 -5.95
N SER A 306 -15.27 13.55 -6.84
CA SER A 306 -15.89 14.00 -8.09
C SER A 306 -15.04 13.61 -9.31
N THR A 307 -14.62 14.55 -10.15
CA THR A 307 -13.58 14.32 -11.17
C THR A 307 -12.21 14.69 -10.61
N PRO A 308 -11.14 14.03 -11.08
CA PRO A 308 -9.78 14.32 -10.64
C PRO A 308 -9.41 15.80 -10.75
N GLU A 309 -9.74 16.44 -11.87
CA GLU A 309 -9.41 17.84 -12.16
C GLU A 309 -10.08 18.78 -11.16
N ALA A 310 -11.38 18.55 -10.89
CA ALA A 310 -12.16 19.36 -9.97
C ALA A 310 -11.67 19.21 -8.52
N ASP A 311 -11.37 17.98 -8.11
CA ASP A 311 -10.93 17.69 -6.74
C ASP A 311 -9.49 18.16 -6.48
N ILE A 312 -8.61 18.12 -7.49
CA ILE A 312 -7.28 18.75 -7.43
C ILE A 312 -7.43 20.27 -7.27
N ALA A 313 -8.23 20.92 -8.13
CA ALA A 313 -8.44 22.35 -8.08
C ALA A 313 -9.05 22.81 -6.74
N ALA A 314 -10.01 22.05 -6.20
CA ALA A 314 -10.60 22.33 -4.90
C ALA A 314 -9.60 22.15 -3.75
N SER A 315 -8.73 21.13 -3.82
CA SER A 315 -7.70 20.88 -2.81
C SER A 315 -6.65 22.00 -2.75
N LEU A 316 -6.23 22.51 -3.91
CA LEU A 316 -5.23 23.58 -3.99
C LEU A 316 -5.77 24.95 -3.55
N LYS A 317 -7.09 25.16 -3.60
CA LYS A 317 -7.74 26.39 -3.10
C LYS A 317 -7.83 26.43 -1.58
N LEU A 318 -7.95 25.27 -0.92
CA LEU A 318 -8.03 25.17 0.55
C LEU A 318 -6.69 25.46 1.24
N ALA A 319 -5.58 25.42 0.50
CA ALA A 319 -4.22 25.64 1.00
C ALA A 319 -3.68 27.07 0.77
N ALA A 320 -4.47 27.93 0.12
CA ALA A 320 -4.15 29.33 -0.13
C ALA A 320 -4.82 30.23 0.91
#